data_AF-A0A2N1ATM8-F1
#
_entry.id   AF-A0A2N1ATM8-F1
#
_cell.length_a   1.000
_cell.length_b   1.000
_cell.length_c   1.000
_cell.angle_alpha   90.00
_cell.angle_beta   90.00
_cell.angle_gamma   90.00
#
_symmetry.space_group_name_H-M   'P 1'
#
loop_
_entity.id
_entity.type
_entity.pdbx_description
1 polymer ?
#
loop_
_entity_poly.entity_id
_entity_poly.type
_entity_poly.pdbx_seq_one_letter_code
_entity_poly.pdbx_strand_id
1 'polypeptide(L)'
;MSALSKTKSSFYRRLYVAHLIEHGAASVPALIEATGMPRRTAQDTIASLAELDIECVFTKDEGERHNIGRYQIRDWGAIDPRWVATNAERLKQALGYSGTL
;
A
#
# COMPACT_ATOMS: atom_id res chain seq x y z
N MET A 1 -17.53 16.07 -8.56
CA MET A 1 -17.10 14.65 -8.61
C MET A 1 -17.90 13.88 -7.58
N SER A 2 -18.54 12.76 -7.93
CA SER A 2 -19.22 11.93 -6.93
C SER A 2 -18.20 11.33 -5.97
N ALA A 3 -18.46 11.36 -4.67
CA ALA A 3 -17.62 10.71 -3.67
C ALA A 3 -17.45 9.21 -4.01
N LEU A 4 -16.23 8.68 -3.84
CA LEU A 4 -15.96 7.26 -4.01
C LEU A 4 -16.85 6.43 -3.07
N SER A 5 -17.42 5.33 -3.57
CA SER A 5 -18.05 4.34 -2.69
C SER A 5 -17.02 3.72 -1.75
N LYS A 6 -17.46 3.23 -0.58
CA LYS A 6 -16.58 2.55 0.38
C LYS A 6 -15.81 1.40 -0.26
N THR A 7 -16.49 0.58 -1.06
CA THR A 7 -15.89 -0.54 -1.80
C THR A 7 -14.79 -0.08 -2.75
N LYS A 8 -15.07 0.95 -3.55
CA LYS A 8 -14.09 1.48 -4.52
C LYS A 8 -12.90 2.15 -3.84
N SER A 9 -13.15 2.88 -2.75
CA SER A 9 -12.11 3.47 -1.91
C SER A 9 -11.20 2.40 -1.29
N SER A 10 -11.77 1.32 -0.75
CA SER A 10 -11.00 0.18 -0.21
C SER A 10 -10.16 -0.51 -1.28
N PHE A 11 -10.74 -0.75 -2.46
CA PHE A 11 -10.01 -1.32 -3.59
C PHE A 11 -8.83 -0.44 -4.02
N TYR A 12 -9.06 0.85 -4.28
CA TYR A 12 -8.01 1.79 -4.69
C TYR A 12 -6.92 1.94 -3.64
N ARG A 13 -7.28 1.95 -2.35
CA ARG A 13 -6.29 2.03 -1.26
C ARG A 13 -5.33 0.85 -1.27
N ARG A 14 -5.83 -0.38 -1.45
CA ARG A 14 -5.00 -1.59 -1.51
C ARG A 14 -4.05 -1.56 -2.71
N LEU A 15 -4.54 -1.19 -3.89
CA LEU A 15 -3.69 -1.02 -5.08
C LEU A 15 -2.59 0.01 -4.85
N TYR A 16 -2.95 1.16 -4.30
CA TYR A 16 -1.99 2.24 -4.06
C TYR A 16 -0.96 1.85 -2.99
N VAL A 17 -1.38 1.22 -1.89
CA VAL A 17 -0.43 0.73 -0.86
C VAL A 17 0.52 -0.34 -1.41
N ALA A 18 0.04 -1.29 -2.21
CA ALA A 18 0.92 -2.26 -2.86
C ALA A 18 1.97 -1.56 -3.76
N HIS A 19 1.54 -0.56 -4.53
CA HIS A 19 2.44 0.26 -5.35
C HIS A 19 3.48 1.00 -4.50
N LEU A 20 3.07 1.64 -3.40
CA LEU A 20 3.99 2.32 -2.49
C LEU A 20 5.06 1.37 -1.92
N ILE A 21 4.66 0.16 -1.52
CA ILE A 21 5.57 -0.86 -0.99
C ILE A 21 6.57 -1.30 -2.06
N GLU A 22 6.11 -1.59 -3.28
CA GLU A 22 6.95 -1.92 -4.44
C GLU A 22 8.00 -0.83 -4.73
N HIS A 23 7.66 0.44 -4.46
CA HIS A 23 8.52 1.60 -4.72
C HIS A 23 9.27 2.12 -3.47
N GLY A 24 9.33 1.33 -2.39
CA GLY A 24 10.24 1.58 -1.26
C GLY A 24 9.60 2.10 0.02
N ALA A 25 8.29 2.43 0.04
CA ALA A 25 7.56 2.72 1.28
C ALA A 25 7.21 1.41 2.02
N ALA A 26 8.25 0.66 2.38
CA ALA A 26 8.19 -0.73 2.84
C ALA A 26 7.97 -0.86 4.35
N SER A 27 7.43 0.16 5.02
CA SER A 27 7.16 0.12 6.47
C SER A 27 5.87 0.87 6.81
N VAL A 28 5.24 0.53 7.95
CA VAL A 28 4.04 1.24 8.41
C VAL A 28 4.28 2.75 8.57
N PRO A 29 5.39 3.22 9.19
CA PRO A 29 5.70 4.65 9.23
C PRO A 29 5.81 5.30 7.85
N ALA A 30 6.52 4.69 6.89
CA ALA A 30 6.65 5.23 5.54
C ALA A 30 5.31 5.34 4.81
N LEU A 31 4.42 4.35 4.98
CA LEU A 31 3.08 4.40 4.41
C LEU A 31 2.21 5.50 5.04
N ILE A 32 2.35 5.74 6.35
CA ILE A 32 1.67 6.87 7.02
C ILE A 32 2.16 8.19 6.46
N GLU A 33 3.47 8.36 6.29
CA GLU A 33 4.08 9.57 5.70
C GLU A 33 3.59 9.80 4.27
N ALA A 34 3.60 8.76 3.43
CA ALA A 34 3.20 8.86 2.02
C ALA A 34 1.70 9.07 1.79
N THR A 35 0.84 8.82 2.79
CA THR A 35 -0.63 8.85 2.61
C THR A 35 -1.40 9.74 3.59
N GLY A 36 -0.81 10.06 4.75
CA GLY A 36 -1.51 10.70 5.87
C GLY A 36 -2.52 9.80 6.60
N MET A 37 -2.59 8.51 6.29
CA MET A 37 -3.57 7.61 6.92
C MET A 37 -3.20 7.26 8.36
N PRO A 38 -4.17 6.95 9.24
CA PRO A 38 -3.89 6.43 10.58
C PRO A 38 -3.12 5.11 10.53
N ARG A 39 -2.27 4.86 11.53
CA ARG A 39 -1.48 3.61 11.65
C ARG A 39 -2.31 2.34 11.47
N ARG A 40 -3.49 2.29 12.11
CA ARG A 40 -4.39 1.13 12.02
C ARG A 40 -4.87 0.90 10.59
N THR A 41 -5.20 1.96 9.86
CA THR A 41 -5.60 1.89 8.45
C THR A 41 -4.47 1.37 7.55
N ALA A 42 -3.22 1.79 7.78
CA ALA A 42 -2.08 1.27 7.04
C ALA A 42 -1.89 -0.23 7.28
N GLN A 43 -1.93 -0.66 8.54
CA GLN A 43 -1.82 -2.08 8.93
C GLN A 43 -2.95 -2.93 8.34
N ASP A 44 -4.20 -2.49 8.45
CA ASP A 44 -5.36 -3.20 7.91
C ASP A 44 -5.31 -3.27 6.37
N THR A 45 -4.79 -2.23 5.71
CA THR A 45 -4.64 -2.23 4.26
C THR A 45 -3.60 -3.26 3.83
N ILE A 46 -2.44 -3.32 4.49
CA ILE A 46 -1.41 -4.34 4.21
C ILE A 46 -1.99 -5.75 4.41
N ALA A 47 -2.65 -5.99 5.54
CA ALA A 47 -3.22 -7.30 5.87
C ALA A 47 -4.28 -7.76 4.86
N SER A 48 -5.02 -6.81 4.24
CA SER A 48 -6.07 -7.10 3.26
C SER A 48 -5.60 -7.13 1.80
N LEU A 49 -4.28 -7.06 1.55
CA LEU A 49 -3.71 -7.24 0.20
C LEU A 49 -3.94 -8.66 -0.32
N ALA A 50 -3.86 -9.67 0.56
CA ALA A 50 -4.10 -11.07 0.20
C ALA A 50 -5.53 -11.33 -0.31
N GLU A 51 -6.51 -10.51 0.09
CA GLU A 51 -7.90 -10.58 -0.43
C GLU A 51 -8.02 -10.13 -1.90
N LEU A 52 -6.94 -9.61 -2.50
CA LEU A 52 -6.81 -9.32 -3.93
C LEU A 52 -5.77 -10.22 -4.61
N ASP A 53 -5.37 -11.31 -3.97
CA ASP A 53 -4.28 -12.21 -4.38
C ASP A 53 -2.90 -11.52 -4.47
N ILE A 54 -2.73 -10.34 -3.85
CA ILE A 54 -1.42 -9.67 -3.77
C ILE A 54 -0.65 -10.25 -2.58
N GLU A 55 0.44 -10.97 -2.87
CA GLU A 55 1.34 -11.52 -1.87
C GLU A 55 2.28 -10.44 -1.34
N CYS A 56 2.04 -9.98 -0.11
CA CYS A 56 2.90 -9.03 0.60
C CYS A 56 3.52 -9.70 1.83
N VAL A 57 4.85 -9.82 1.84
CA VAL A 57 5.59 -10.49 2.92
C VAL A 57 6.40 -9.49 3.73
N PHE A 58 6.54 -9.74 5.04
CA PHE A 58 7.42 -8.97 5.91
C PHE A 58 8.74 -9.71 6.10
N THR A 59 9.85 -9.10 5.69
CA THR A 59 11.20 -9.66 5.87
C THR A 59 11.91 -8.88 6.99
N LYS A 60 12.47 -9.58 7.97
CA LYS A 60 13.34 -8.96 8.98
C LYS A 60 14.74 -8.75 8.39
N ASP A 61 15.35 -7.61 8.64
CA ASP A 61 16.75 -7.40 8.27
C ASP A 61 17.65 -8.24 9.20
N GLU A 62 18.72 -8.82 8.64
CA GLU A 62 19.64 -9.69 9.42
C GLU A 62 20.37 -8.89 10.51
N GLY A 63 20.29 -9.36 11.76
CA GLY A 63 21.14 -8.90 12.86
C GLY A 63 20.54 -7.89 13.84
N GLU A 64 19.36 -7.32 13.57
CA GLU A 64 18.81 -6.26 14.44
C GLU A 64 17.97 -6.79 15.61
N ARG A 65 18.25 -6.27 16.81
CA ARG A 65 17.38 -6.44 17.98
C ARG A 65 16.17 -5.53 17.81
N HIS A 66 14.97 -6.11 17.92
CA HIS A 66 13.64 -5.49 17.83
C HIS A 66 13.12 -5.21 16.41
N ASN A 67 12.13 -6.00 15.95
CA ASN A 67 11.04 -5.72 14.97
C ASN A 67 11.30 -4.79 13.76
N ILE A 68 12.55 -4.55 13.35
CA ILE A 68 12.92 -3.79 12.17
C ILE A 68 12.89 -4.77 10.99
N GLY A 69 12.11 -4.41 9.98
CA GLY A 69 11.95 -5.19 8.78
C GLY A 69 11.12 -4.43 7.76
N ARG A 70 11.01 -5.01 6.58
CA ARG A 70 10.43 -4.36 5.40
C ARG A 70 9.39 -5.24 4.73
N TYR A 71 8.28 -4.63 4.34
CA TYR A 71 7.28 -5.24 3.47
C TYR A 71 7.82 -5.34 2.04
N GLN A 72 7.54 -6.44 1.37
CA GLN A 72 7.89 -6.68 -0.03
C GLN A 72 6.69 -7.30 -0.73
N ILE A 73 6.32 -6.77 -1.90
CA ILE A 73 5.39 -7.46 -2.78
C ILE A 73 6.15 -8.57 -3.49
N ARG A 74 5.66 -9.81 -3.41
CA ARG A 74 6.25 -10.99 -4.06
C ARG A 74 5.53 -11.33 -5.35
N ASP A 75 4.21 -11.20 -5.31
CA ASP A 75 3.32 -11.44 -6.44
C ASP A 75 2.15 -10.46 -6.37
N TRP A 76 1.74 -9.98 -7.53
CA TRP A 76 0.57 -9.12 -7.68
C TRP A 76 -0.72 -9.92 -7.96
N GLY A 77 -0.60 -11.23 -8.16
CA GLY A 77 -1.73 -12.12 -8.39
C GLY A 77 -2.53 -11.72 -9.63
N ALA A 78 -3.83 -11.48 -9.44
CA ALA A 78 -4.72 -11.07 -10.52
C ALA A 78 -4.59 -9.58 -10.93
N ILE A 79 -3.78 -8.79 -10.22
CA ILE A 79 -3.63 -7.36 -10.45
C ILE A 79 -2.46 -7.09 -11.39
N ASP A 80 -2.65 -6.24 -12.41
CA ASP A 80 -1.55 -5.79 -13.27
C ASP A 80 -0.77 -4.64 -12.60
N PRO A 81 0.49 -4.86 -12.16
CA PRO A 81 1.31 -3.83 -11.53
C PRO A 81 1.57 -2.62 -12.44
N ARG A 82 1.62 -2.83 -13.77
CA ARG A 82 1.88 -1.74 -14.73
C ARG A 82 0.70 -0.80 -14.83
N TRP A 83 -0.51 -1.34 -14.81
CA TRP A 83 -1.72 -0.53 -14.75
C TRP A 83 -1.74 0.31 -13.48
N VAL A 84 -1.41 -0.28 -12.33
CA VAL A 84 -1.37 0.43 -11.05
C VAL A 84 -0.34 1.55 -11.07
N ALA A 85 0.88 1.28 -11.54
CA ALA A 85 1.94 2.29 -11.66
C ALA A 85 1.54 3.45 -12.57
N THR A 86 0.96 3.15 -13.75
CA THR A 86 0.47 4.17 -14.69
C THR A 86 -0.65 5.03 -14.11
N ASN A 87 -1.42 4.49 -13.16
CA ASN A 87 -2.56 5.15 -12.53
C ASN A 87 -2.26 5.67 -11.12
N ALA A 88 -1.03 5.55 -10.61
CA ALA A 88 -0.71 5.81 -9.20
C ALA A 88 -1.13 7.22 -8.75
N GLU A 89 -0.81 8.26 -9.52
CA GLU A 89 -1.22 9.63 -9.23
C GLU A 89 -2.74 9.82 -9.25
N ARG A 90 -3.44 9.16 -10.19
CA ARG A 90 -4.91 9.19 -10.23
C ARG A 90 -5.51 8.53 -9.00
N LEU A 91 -4.95 7.40 -8.54
CA LEU A 91 -5.39 6.70 -7.33
C LEU A 91 -5.15 7.58 -6.09
N LYS A 92 -3.96 8.18 -5.96
CA LYS A 92 -3.59 9.12 -4.89
C LYS A 92 -4.60 10.27 -4.78
N GLN A 93 -4.86 10.96 -5.90
CA GLN A 93 -5.80 12.07 -5.98
C GLN A 93 -7.23 11.64 -5.62
N ALA A 94 -7.69 10.50 -6.16
CA ALA A 94 -9.02 9.98 -5.88
C ALA A 94 -9.22 9.62 -4.40
N LEU A 95 -8.15 9.16 -3.72
CA LEU A 95 -8.14 8.84 -2.30
C LEU A 95 -7.96 10.08 -1.40
N GLY A 96 -7.61 11.23 -1.96
CA GLY A 96 -7.34 12.46 -1.21
C GLY A 96 -6.06 12.40 -0.38
N TYR A 97 -5.08 11.60 -0.80
CA TYR A 97 -3.80 11.48 -0.10
C TYR A 97 -2.85 12.61 -0.45
N SER A 98 -2.29 13.25 0.59
CA SER A 98 -1.45 14.45 0.48
C SER A 98 0.04 14.21 0.76
N GLY A 99 0.44 12.98 1.10
CA GLY A 99 1.82 12.68 1.42
C GLY A 99 2.77 12.81 0.23
N THR A 100 4.03 13.13 0.53
CA THR A 100 5.14 13.13 -0.43
C THR A 100 5.76 11.73 -0.42
N LEU A 101 6.06 11.19 -1.59
CA LEU A 101 6.87 9.98 -1.76
C LEU A 101 8.36 10.38 -1.80
#